data_AF-A0A2D5H9S2-F1
#
_entry.id   AF-A0A2D5H9S2-F1
#
_cell.length_a   1.000
_cell.length_b   1.000
_cell.length_c   1.000
_cell.angle_alpha   90.00
_cell.angle_beta   90.00
_cell.angle_gamma   90.00
#
_symmetry.space_group_name_H-M   'P 1'
#
loop_
_entity.id
_entity.type
_entity.pdbx_description
1 polymer ?
#
loop_
_entity_poly.entity_id
_entity_poly.type
_entity_poly.pdbx_seq_one_letter_code
_entity_poly.pdbx_strand_id
1 'polypeptide(L)'
;MVASLLMAFLALPLHAASPQFDGPSEVTTDAGNTMLEWQSDAPVSLEMSTTPDFAQTTELYTGAAHRYFLSGLENGDYYLRLTTNQGAVSTPLLVSVAHQSLSRALLLVAIGALVTLAIVATILRGARDE
;
A
#
# COMPACT_ATOMS: atom_id res chain seq x y z
N MET A 1 51.91 31.78 29.60
CA MET A 1 50.60 31.25 30.03
C MET A 1 49.58 32.29 29.58
N VAL A 2 48.82 32.10 28.51
CA VAL A 2 47.60 31.28 28.44
C VAL A 2 47.42 30.78 26.99
N ALA A 3 46.94 29.55 26.88
CA ALA A 3 46.98 28.70 25.71
C ALA A 3 45.97 29.08 24.60
N SER A 4 46.41 28.95 23.35
CA SER A 4 45.60 29.00 22.14
C SER A 4 44.57 27.86 22.13
N LEU A 5 43.29 28.20 22.07
CA LEU A 5 42.18 27.25 21.98
C LEU A 5 41.99 26.83 20.51
N LEU A 6 42.55 25.68 20.14
CA LEU A 6 42.36 25.04 18.83
C LEU A 6 40.96 24.41 18.78
N MET A 7 40.06 24.99 17.99
CA MET A 7 38.71 24.49 17.77
C MET A 7 38.79 23.28 16.83
N ALA A 8 38.83 22.08 17.40
CA ALA A 8 38.74 20.84 16.64
C ALA A 8 37.30 20.67 16.11
N PHE A 9 37.12 20.88 14.81
CA PHE A 9 35.92 20.45 14.10
C PHE A 9 35.87 18.92 14.13
N LEU A 10 35.03 18.38 15.02
CA LEU A 10 34.69 16.97 15.03
C LEU A 10 33.87 16.68 13.76
N ALA A 11 34.48 16.03 12.77
CA ALA A 11 33.75 15.47 11.64
C ALA A 11 32.88 14.32 12.16
N LEU A 12 31.58 14.54 12.30
CA LEU A 12 30.62 13.45 12.52
C LEU A 12 30.61 12.58 11.26
N PRO A 13 30.72 11.25 11.37
CA PRO A 13 30.46 10.38 10.23
C PRO A 13 28.97 10.56 9.88
N LEU A 14 28.68 11.09 8.68
CA LEU A 14 27.34 10.97 8.10
C LEU A 14 27.08 9.47 7.95
N HIS A 15 26.34 8.88 8.87
CA HIS A 15 25.63 7.65 8.58
C HIS A 15 24.62 8.00 7.50
N ALA A 16 24.70 7.32 6.34
CA ALA A 16 23.67 7.41 5.33
C ALA A 16 22.32 7.16 6.01
N ALA A 17 21.40 8.11 5.91
CA ALA A 17 20.09 7.95 6.53
C ALA A 17 19.43 6.71 5.92
N SER A 18 18.93 5.82 6.78
CA SER A 18 18.20 4.65 6.31
C SER A 18 17.01 5.11 5.47
N PRO A 19 16.70 4.45 4.35
CA PRO A 19 15.52 4.80 3.57
C PRO A 19 14.28 4.69 4.44
N GLN A 20 13.36 5.64 4.32
CA GLN A 20 12.16 5.70 5.14
C GLN A 20 10.93 5.96 4.28
N PHE A 21 9.87 5.17 4.47
CA PHE A 21 8.57 5.45 3.89
C PHE A 21 7.95 6.70 4.54
N ASP A 22 7.35 7.54 3.70
CA ASP A 22 6.55 8.66 4.16
C ASP A 22 5.15 8.17 4.56
N GLY A 23 4.67 8.58 5.74
CA GLY A 23 3.35 8.24 6.23
C GLY A 23 3.32 7.10 7.27
N PRO A 24 2.16 6.46 7.47
CA PRO A 24 2.00 5.42 8.47
C PRO A 24 2.70 4.12 8.08
N SER A 25 3.11 3.33 9.07
CA SER A 25 3.70 1.99 8.88
C SER A 25 2.70 0.93 8.42
N GLU A 26 1.41 1.27 8.38
CA GLU A 26 0.32 0.41 7.92
C GLU A 26 -0.66 1.22 7.08
N VAL A 27 -1.03 0.69 5.92
CA VAL A 27 -1.96 1.30 4.97
C VAL A 27 -3.01 0.26 4.60
N THR A 28 -4.29 0.59 4.79
CA THR A 28 -5.39 -0.25 4.32
C THR A 28 -6.03 0.38 3.08
N THR A 29 -6.22 -0.40 2.01
CA THR A 29 -6.85 0.05 0.77
C THR A 29 -7.97 -0.89 0.34
N ASP A 30 -9.08 -0.33 -0.14
CA ASP A 30 -10.22 -1.07 -0.68
C ASP A 30 -10.20 -1.16 -2.21
N ALA A 31 -9.27 -0.46 -2.85
CA ALA A 31 -9.14 -0.33 -4.30
C ALA A 31 -7.97 -1.14 -4.90
N GLY A 32 -7.21 -1.86 -4.08
CA GLY A 32 -6.06 -2.66 -4.54
C GLY A 32 -4.92 -1.83 -5.13
N ASN A 33 -4.85 -0.55 -4.75
CA ASN A 33 -3.80 0.37 -5.16
C ASN A 33 -3.44 1.35 -4.03
N THR A 34 -2.21 1.84 -4.07
CA THR A 34 -1.69 2.85 -3.15
C THR A 34 -0.50 3.60 -3.77
N MET A 35 -0.35 4.87 -3.42
CA MET A 35 0.86 5.64 -3.73
C MET A 35 1.84 5.47 -2.58
N LEU A 36 3.01 4.91 -2.87
CA LEU A 36 4.12 4.81 -1.95
C LEU A 36 5.03 6.01 -2.16
N GLU A 37 5.43 6.65 -1.07
CA GLU A 37 6.38 7.74 -1.07
C GLU A 37 7.46 7.45 -0.02
N TRP A 38 8.69 7.88 -0.27
CA TRP A 38 9.80 7.64 0.62
C TRP A 38 10.93 8.66 0.44
N GLN A 39 11.80 8.72 1.44
CA GLN A 39 12.99 9.55 1.45
C GLN A 39 14.23 8.65 1.50
N SER A 40 15.21 8.93 0.62
CA SER A 40 16.52 8.28 0.64
C SER A 40 17.56 9.15 -0.04
N ASP A 41 18.79 9.13 0.50
CA ASP A 41 19.95 9.79 -0.09
C ASP A 41 20.61 8.96 -1.21
N ALA A 42 20.17 7.71 -1.39
CA ALA A 42 20.73 6.75 -2.33
C ALA A 42 19.63 6.08 -3.16
N PRO A 43 19.97 5.50 -4.33
CA PRO A 43 19.04 4.63 -5.04
C PRO A 43 18.58 3.46 -4.14
N VAL A 44 17.28 3.18 -4.19
CA VAL A 44 16.63 2.12 -3.43
C VAL A 44 16.13 1.02 -4.36
N SER A 45 16.06 -0.21 -3.85
CA SER A 45 15.23 -1.29 -4.37
C SER A 45 14.00 -1.42 -3.46
N LEU A 46 12.82 -1.39 -4.09
CA LEU A 46 11.54 -1.61 -3.45
C LEU A 46 11.19 -3.09 -3.61
N GLU A 47 11.12 -3.78 -2.48
CA GLU A 47 10.79 -5.20 -2.41
C GLU A 47 9.44 -5.40 -1.74
N MET A 48 8.67 -6.36 -2.24
CA MET A 48 7.38 -6.76 -1.69
C MET A 48 7.38 -8.26 -1.35
N SER A 49 6.75 -8.62 -0.24
CA SER A 49 6.52 -10.01 0.18
C SER A 49 5.09 -10.18 0.69
N THR A 50 4.59 -11.41 0.66
CA THR A 50 3.32 -11.79 1.29
C THR A 50 3.53 -12.34 2.70
N THR A 51 4.78 -12.45 3.16
CA THR A 51 5.14 -12.92 4.49
C THR A 51 5.99 -11.88 5.25
N PRO A 52 5.83 -11.76 6.57
CA PRO A 52 6.53 -10.74 7.35
C PRO A 52 8.04 -10.98 7.47
N ASP A 53 8.49 -12.20 7.23
CA ASP A 53 9.90 -12.60 7.25
C ASP A 53 10.63 -12.31 5.92
N PHE A 54 9.91 -11.86 4.89
CA PHE A 54 10.44 -11.64 3.54
C PHE A 54 11.12 -12.90 2.96
N ALA A 55 10.57 -14.09 3.25
CA ALA A 55 11.09 -15.36 2.72
C ALA A 55 10.99 -15.47 1.19
N GLN A 56 9.94 -14.88 0.61
CA GLN A 56 9.77 -14.74 -0.83
C GLN A 56 9.54 -13.28 -1.17
N THR A 57 10.52 -12.66 -1.82
CA THR A 57 10.46 -11.26 -2.22
C THR A 57 10.31 -11.14 -3.73
N THR A 58 9.51 -10.14 -4.13
CA THR A 58 9.40 -9.66 -5.50
C THR A 58 9.94 -8.24 -5.54
N GLU A 59 10.95 -8.00 -6.38
CA GLU A 59 11.42 -6.64 -6.65
C GLU A 59 10.40 -5.93 -7.55
N LEU A 60 9.91 -4.79 -7.09
CA LEU A 60 8.95 -3.96 -7.82
C LEU A 60 9.63 -2.82 -8.57
N TYR A 61 10.70 -2.28 -8.00
CA TYR A 61 11.38 -1.10 -8.54
C TYR A 61 12.81 -1.02 -8.02
N THR A 62 13.74 -0.54 -8.85
CA THR A 62 15.10 -0.18 -8.43
C THR A 62 15.50 1.15 -9.08
N GLY A 63 15.96 2.11 -8.28
CA GLY A 63 16.46 3.40 -8.77
C GLY A 63 16.34 4.56 -7.78
N ALA A 64 16.47 5.79 -8.27
CA ALA A 64 16.50 7.01 -7.46
C ALA A 64 15.16 7.76 -7.39
N ALA A 65 14.05 7.13 -7.76
CA ALA A 65 12.73 7.71 -7.53
C ALA A 65 12.41 7.77 -6.04
N HIS A 66 11.46 8.65 -5.69
CA HIS A 66 10.98 8.88 -4.32
C HIS A 66 9.50 8.49 -4.16
N ARG A 67 8.90 7.98 -5.24
CA ARG A 67 7.50 7.61 -5.29
C ARG A 67 7.27 6.45 -6.24
N TYR A 68 6.31 5.59 -5.91
CA TYR A 68 5.89 4.49 -6.75
C TYR A 68 4.39 4.25 -6.61
N PHE A 69 3.71 4.13 -7.74
CA PHE A 69 2.30 3.78 -7.74
C PHE A 69 2.15 2.27 -7.78
N LEU A 70 1.74 1.68 -6.66
CA LEU A 70 1.47 0.26 -6.56
C LEU A 70 0.00 0.00 -6.89
N SER A 71 -0.26 -0.92 -7.80
CA SER A 71 -1.60 -1.24 -8.28
C SER A 71 -1.73 -2.71 -8.67
N GLY A 72 -2.97 -3.19 -8.77
CA GLY A 72 -3.25 -4.57 -9.16
C GLY A 72 -3.01 -5.57 -8.04
N LEU A 73 -3.07 -5.12 -6.78
CA LEU A 73 -2.99 -6.00 -5.64
C LEU A 73 -4.32 -6.74 -5.45
N GLU A 74 -4.24 -8.04 -5.18
CA GLU A 74 -5.39 -8.84 -4.77
C GLU A 74 -5.68 -8.63 -3.27
N ASN A 75 -6.73 -9.29 -2.76
CA ASN A 75 -7.00 -9.25 -1.33
C ASN A 75 -5.89 -9.93 -0.54
N GLY A 76 -5.40 -9.26 0.50
CA GLY A 76 -4.38 -9.81 1.39
C GLY A 76 -3.48 -8.77 2.00
N ASP A 77 -2.49 -9.27 2.75
CA ASP A 77 -1.49 -8.47 3.43
C ASP A 77 -0.16 -8.54 2.66
N TYR A 78 0.40 -7.38 2.39
CA TYR A 78 1.65 -7.21 1.66
C TYR A 78 2.65 -6.46 2.54
N TYR A 79 3.84 -7.00 2.68
CA TYR A 79 4.96 -6.42 3.41
C TYR A 79 5.94 -5.81 2.42
N LEU A 80 6.20 -4.52 2.55
CA LEU A 80 7.10 -3.78 1.68
C LEU A 80 8.30 -3.29 2.46
N ARG A 81 9.46 -3.30 1.82
CA ARG A 81 10.68 -2.70 2.37
C ARG A 81 11.49 -2.03 1.28
N LEU A 82 12.25 -1.02 1.68
CA LEU A 82 13.26 -0.38 0.86
C LEU A 82 14.63 -0.90 1.27
N THR A 83 15.44 -1.28 0.29
CA THR A 83 16.84 -1.68 0.50
C THR A 83 17.73 -0.75 -0.33
N THR A 84 18.87 -0.36 0.20
CA THR A 84 19.88 0.39 -0.57
C THR A 84 21.03 -0.52 -0.96
N ASN A 85 21.79 -0.16 -2.00
CA ASN A 85 23.01 -0.88 -2.37
C ASN A 85 24.08 -0.89 -1.27
N GLN A 86 23.96 -0.02 -0.27
CA GLN A 86 24.85 0.07 0.89
C GLN A 86 24.40 -0.85 2.04
N GLY A 87 23.29 -1.57 1.87
CA GLY A 87 22.76 -2.51 2.86
C GLY A 87 21.85 -1.88 3.92
N ALA A 88 21.52 -0.59 3.82
CA ALA A 88 20.51 0.02 4.69
C ALA A 88 19.11 -0.45 4.28
N VAL A 89 18.30 -0.84 5.27
CA VAL A 89 16.95 -1.37 5.10
C VAL A 89 15.96 -0.50 5.86
N SER A 90 14.80 -0.20 5.25
CA SER A 90 13.74 0.57 5.91
C SER A 90 12.99 -0.27 6.95
N THR A 91 12.21 0.41 7.79
CA THR A 91 11.11 -0.27 8.50
C THR A 91 10.13 -0.86 7.48
N PRO A 92 9.65 -2.10 7.69
CA PRO A 92 8.63 -2.67 6.83
C PRO A 92 7.33 -1.84 6.86
N LEU A 93 6.71 -1.69 5.69
CA LEU A 93 5.40 -1.09 5.52
C LEU A 93 4.39 -2.22 5.24
N LEU A 94 3.34 -2.29 6.03
CA LEU A 94 2.24 -3.23 5.81
C LEU A 94 1.17 -2.57 4.94
N VAL A 95 0.81 -3.20 3.84
CA VAL A 95 -0.31 -2.79 2.99
C VAL A 95 -1.35 -3.91 3.02
N SER A 96 -2.50 -3.63 3.63
CA SER A 96 -3.63 -4.57 3.67
C SER A 96 -4.68 -4.18 2.63
N VAL A 97 -5.05 -5.13 1.79
CA VAL A 97 -6.01 -4.93 0.70
C VAL A 97 -7.28 -5.69 1.00
N ALA A 98 -8.38 -4.97 1.16
CA ALA A 98 -9.69 -5.53 1.48
C ALA A 98 -10.75 -4.99 0.50
N HIS A 99 -10.91 -5.66 -0.64
CA HIS A 99 -11.95 -5.35 -1.61
C HIS A 99 -13.34 -5.58 -1.01
N GLN A 100 -14.26 -4.67 -1.33
CA GLN A 100 -15.67 -4.82 -0.96
C GLN A 100 -16.26 -6.11 -1.53
N SER A 101 -17.11 -6.77 -0.75
CA SER A 101 -17.64 -8.08 -1.13
C SER A 101 -18.65 -7.97 -2.28
N LEU A 102 -18.28 -8.50 -3.45
CA LEU A 102 -19.17 -8.63 -4.61
C LEU A 102 -20.48 -9.37 -4.25
N SER A 103 -20.39 -10.38 -3.37
CA SER A 103 -21.55 -11.17 -2.94
C SER A 103 -22.64 -10.33 -2.28
N ARG A 104 -22.27 -9.34 -1.45
CA ARG A 104 -23.26 -8.44 -0.83
C ARG A 104 -23.93 -7.55 -1.87
N ALA A 105 -23.16 -7.03 -2.83
CA ALA A 105 -23.71 -6.23 -3.92
C ALA A 105 -24.68 -7.05 -4.78
N LEU A 106 -24.30 -8.27 -5.17
CA LEU A 106 -25.16 -9.17 -5.94
C LEU A 106 -26.43 -9.56 -5.19
N LEU A 107 -26.35 -9.76 -3.86
CA LEU A 107 -27.52 -10.05 -3.03
C LEU A 107 -28.49 -8.85 -3.01
N LEU A 108 -27.99 -7.62 -2.85
CA LEU A 108 -28.82 -6.42 -2.89
C LEU A 108 -29.47 -6.23 -4.26
N VAL A 109 -28.72 -6.47 -5.34
CA VAL A 109 -29.24 -6.44 -6.72
C VAL A 109 -30.32 -7.49 -6.91
N ALA A 110 -30.11 -8.71 -6.42
CA ALA A 110 -31.10 -9.79 -6.53
C ALA A 110 -32.39 -9.48 -5.77
N ILE A 111 -32.29 -8.89 -4.57
CA ILE A 111 -33.46 -8.44 -3.81
C ILE A 111 -34.20 -7.34 -4.58
N GLY A 112 -33.49 -6.33 -5.08
CA GLY A 112 -34.09 -5.25 -5.88
C GLY A 112 -34.77 -5.78 -7.16
N ALA A 113 -34.14 -6.75 -7.83
CA ALA A 113 -34.71 -7.40 -9.00
C ALA A 113 -35.99 -8.18 -8.65
N LEU A 114 -36.01 -8.91 -7.53
CA LEU A 114 -37.19 -9.65 -7.08
C LEU A 114 -38.36 -8.71 -6.78
N VAL A 115 -38.13 -7.63 -6.05
CA VAL A 115 -39.16 -6.61 -5.77
C VAL A 115 -39.68 -5.98 -7.07
N THR A 116 -38.78 -5.65 -7.98
CA THR A 116 -39.15 -5.09 -9.30
C THR A 116 -40.02 -6.06 -10.09
N LEU A 117 -39.64 -7.34 -10.13
CA LEU A 117 -40.43 -8.39 -10.79
C LEU A 117 -41.81 -8.57 -10.14
N ALA A 118 -41.90 -8.49 -8.81
CA ALA A 118 -43.17 -8.57 -8.09
C ALA A 118 -44.10 -7.41 -8.47
N ILE A 119 -43.59 -6.18 -8.52
CA ILE A 119 -44.37 -4.99 -8.93
C ILE A 119 -44.87 -5.17 -10.37
N VAL A 120 -43.98 -5.55 -11.30
CA VAL A 120 -44.35 -5.79 -12.70
C VAL A 120 -45.41 -6.87 -12.81
N ALA A 121 -45.26 -7.98 -12.09
CA ALA A 121 -46.24 -9.07 -12.09
C ALA A 121 -47.60 -8.62 -11.55
N THR A 122 -47.63 -7.81 -10.49
CA THR A 122 -48.85 -7.22 -9.96
C THR A 122 -49.55 -6.33 -10.98
N ILE A 123 -48.81 -5.45 -11.67
CA ILE A 123 -49.35 -4.58 -12.72
C ILE A 123 -49.92 -5.40 -13.87
N LEU A 124 -49.15 -6.38 -14.38
CA LEU A 124 -49.56 -7.21 -15.52
C LEU A 124 -50.78 -8.08 -15.19
N ARG A 125 -50.88 -8.57 -13.95
CA ARG A 125 -52.04 -9.34 -13.50
C ARG A 125 -53.27 -8.45 -13.37
N GLY A 126 -53.14 -7.26 -12.77
CA GLY A 126 -54.22 -6.28 -12.70
C GLY A 126 -54.74 -5.88 -14.09
N ALA A 127 -53.84 -5.64 -15.06
CA ALA A 127 -54.21 -5.26 -16.41
C ALA A 127 -54.88 -6.38 -17.24
N ARG A 128 -54.85 -7.63 -16.77
CA ARG A 128 -55.48 -8.78 -17.46
C ARG A 128 -56.83 -9.17 -16.87
N ASP A 129 -57.09 -8.79 -15.63
CA ASP A 129 -58.31 -9.12 -14.90
C ASP A 129 -59.40 -8.03 -15.06
N GLU A 130 -59.13 -6.97 -15.83
CA GLU A 130 -60.09 -5.96 -16.34
C GLU A 130 -60.52 -6.27 -17.79
#